data_AF-A0A9D0IGY9-F1
#
_entry.id   AF-A0A9D0IGY9-F1
#
_cell.length_a   1.000
_cell.length_b   1.000
_cell.length_c   1.000
_cell.angle_alpha   90.00
_cell.angle_beta   90.00
_cell.angle_gamma   90.00
#
_symmetry.space_group_name_H-M   'P 1'
#
loop_
_entity.id
_entity.type
_entity.pdbx_description
1 polymer ?
#
loop_
_entity_poly.entity_id
_entity_poly.type
_entity_poly.pdbx_seq_one_letter_code
_entity_poly.pdbx_strand_id
1 'polypeptide(L)'
;MEDTKMAEKLTMKVLSGELEALRKRLRELETGLERKLEGAMEKAAGKLKARIEATERPGIRIQGHGGAVDVDARRRLIAECAYLRAEKRGFTGGSPEQDWLEAEMEIDQLLLQGWMKNESPEMTRQETRSQQDSHA
;
A
#
# COMPACT_ATOMS: atom_id res chain seq x y z
N MET A 1 52.36 -36.03 -31.31
CA MET A 1 50.91 -36.10 -31.00
C MET A 1 50.63 -36.16 -29.50
N GLU A 2 51.60 -36.51 -28.64
CA GLU A 2 51.39 -36.55 -27.18
C GLU A 2 51.52 -35.16 -26.53
N ASP A 3 52.40 -34.30 -27.05
CA ASP A 3 52.62 -32.96 -26.50
C ASP A 3 51.39 -32.04 -26.59
N THR A 4 50.61 -32.16 -27.66
CA THR A 4 49.37 -31.39 -27.86
C THR A 4 48.28 -31.78 -26.86
N LYS A 5 48.17 -33.08 -26.54
CA LYS A 5 47.22 -33.57 -25.53
C LYS A 5 47.59 -33.13 -24.11
N MET A 6 48.88 -33.02 -23.82
CA MET A 6 49.36 -32.51 -22.52
C MET A 6 49.06 -31.01 -22.37
N ALA A 7 49.27 -30.22 -23.43
CA ALA A 7 48.93 -28.80 -23.45
C ALA A 7 47.42 -28.55 -23.24
N GLU A 8 46.56 -29.30 -23.91
CA GLU A 8 45.09 -29.23 -23.73
C GLU A 8 44.65 -29.62 -22.31
N LYS A 9 45.30 -30.63 -21.71
CA LYS A 9 45.01 -31.05 -20.33
C LYS A 9 45.42 -29.99 -19.31
N LEU A 10 46.55 -29.32 -19.56
CA LEU A 10 47.02 -28.21 -18.73
C LEU A 10 46.08 -27.01 -18.84
N THR A 11 45.64 -26.63 -20.03
CA THR A 11 44.67 -25.53 -20.20
C THR A 11 43.31 -25.84 -19.58
N MET A 12 42.80 -27.06 -19.73
CA MET A 12 41.55 -27.49 -19.07
C MET A 12 41.64 -27.44 -17.54
N LYS A 13 42.81 -27.77 -16.96
CA LYS A 13 43.03 -27.69 -15.52
C LYS A 13 43.04 -26.24 -15.02
N VAL A 14 43.67 -25.34 -15.78
CA VAL A 14 43.70 -23.90 -15.48
C VAL A 14 42.28 -23.32 -15.55
N LEU A 15 41.56 -23.59 -16.64
CA LEU A 15 40.17 -23.15 -16.83
C LEU A 15 39.24 -23.72 -15.75
N SER A 16 39.44 -24.96 -15.31
CA SER A 16 38.69 -25.56 -14.20
C SER A 16 38.94 -24.83 -12.87
N GLY A 17 40.19 -24.44 -12.60
CA GLY A 17 40.54 -23.66 -11.41
C GLY A 17 39.94 -22.26 -11.44
N GLU A 18 39.97 -21.60 -12.60
CA GLU A 18 39.33 -20.30 -12.81
C GLU A 18 37.80 -20.38 -12.66
N LEU A 19 37.18 -21.44 -13.19
CA LEU A 19 35.75 -21.69 -13.05
C LEU A 19 35.35 -21.91 -11.58
N GLU A 20 36.17 -22.63 -10.82
CA GLU A 20 35.94 -22.85 -9.39
C GLU A 20 36.09 -21.56 -8.57
N ALA A 21 37.08 -20.73 -8.90
CA ALA A 21 37.25 -19.40 -8.31
C ALA A 21 36.06 -18.48 -8.62
N LEU A 22 35.58 -18.47 -9.87
CA LEU A 22 34.40 -17.70 -10.27
C LEU A 22 33.13 -18.19 -9.55
N ARG A 23 32.94 -19.50 -9.43
CA ARG A 23 31.82 -20.09 -8.66
C ARG A 23 31.87 -19.69 -7.19
N LYS A 24 33.06 -19.65 -6.58
CA LYS A 24 33.22 -19.21 -5.19
C LYS A 24 32.85 -17.73 -5.03
N ARG A 25 33.34 -16.87 -5.93
CA ARG A 25 33.02 -15.43 -5.92
C ARG A 25 31.53 -15.17 -6.13
N LEU A 26 30.87 -15.95 -6.99
CA LEU A 26 29.43 -15.87 -7.22
C LEU A 26 28.64 -16.21 -5.94
N ARG A 27 29.00 -17.29 -5.24
CA ARG A 27 28.39 -17.63 -3.94
C ARG A 27 28.59 -16.55 -2.87
N GLU A 28 29.77 -15.94 -2.82
CA GLU A 28 30.06 -14.83 -1.89
C GLU A 28 29.19 -13.60 -2.19
N LEU A 29 28.95 -13.31 -3.47
CA LEU A 29 28.06 -12.23 -3.88
C LEU A 29 26.59 -12.54 -3.55
N GLU A 30 26.12 -13.74 -3.85
CA GLU A 30 24.75 -14.19 -3.54
C GLU A 30 24.46 -14.08 -2.04
N THR A 31 25.31 -14.68 -1.20
CA THR A 31 25.17 -14.59 0.27
C THR A 31 25.32 -13.16 0.80
N GLY A 32 26.07 -12.30 0.10
CA GLY A 32 26.15 -10.88 0.40
C GLY A 32 24.86 -10.12 0.08
N LEU A 33 24.22 -10.45 -1.05
CA LEU A 33 22.96 -9.85 -1.46
C LEU A 33 21.81 -10.31 -0.56
N GLU A 34 21.74 -11.59 -0.22
CA GLU A 34 20.75 -12.15 0.70
C GLU A 34 20.80 -11.45 2.06
N ARG A 35 21.99 -11.31 2.66
CA ARG A 35 22.17 -10.57 3.92
C ARG A 35 21.76 -9.10 3.83
N LYS A 36 22.04 -8.44 2.70
CA LYS A 36 21.61 -7.04 2.49
C LYS A 36 20.10 -6.94 2.37
N LEU A 37 19.47 -7.88 1.68
CA LEU A 37 18.02 -7.93 1.51
C LEU A 37 17.33 -8.21 2.84
N GLU A 38 17.83 -9.18 3.62
CA GLU A 38 17.34 -9.47 4.97
C GLU A 38 17.47 -8.25 5.89
N GLY A 39 18.64 -7.61 5.93
CA GLY A 39 18.83 -6.39 6.73
C GLY A 39 17.98 -5.20 6.26
N ALA A 40 17.67 -5.09 4.95
CA ALA A 40 16.76 -4.08 4.43
C ALA A 40 15.30 -4.38 4.82
N MET A 41 14.90 -5.66 4.75
CA MET A 41 13.57 -6.11 5.16
C MET A 41 13.37 -5.95 6.66
N GLU A 42 14.35 -6.26 7.49
CA GLU A 42 14.28 -6.06 8.94
C GLU A 42 14.10 -4.57 9.29
N LYS A 43 14.86 -3.68 8.63
CA LYS A 43 14.70 -2.22 8.79
C LYS A 43 13.32 -1.74 8.31
N ALA A 44 12.84 -2.27 7.19
CA ALA A 44 11.52 -1.93 6.65
C ALA A 44 10.39 -2.43 7.58
N ALA A 45 10.51 -3.65 8.10
CA ALA A 45 9.60 -4.24 9.06
C ALA A 45 9.61 -3.46 10.38
N GLY A 46 10.78 -3.06 10.88
CA GLY A 46 10.92 -2.20 12.04
C GLY A 46 10.25 -0.83 11.84
N LYS A 47 10.42 -0.21 10.66
CA LYS A 47 9.76 1.05 10.31
C LYS A 47 8.23 0.90 10.23
N LEU A 48 7.73 -0.20 9.68
CA LEU A 48 6.30 -0.49 9.62
C LEU A 48 5.73 -0.73 11.02
N LYS A 49 6.42 -1.54 11.84
CA LYS A 49 6.06 -1.82 13.24
C LYS A 49 6.01 -0.53 14.06
N ALA A 50 7.02 0.33 13.95
CA ALA A 50 7.01 1.64 14.61
C ALA A 50 5.85 2.53 14.15
N ARG A 51 5.45 2.45 12.87
CA ARG A 51 4.30 3.19 12.34
C ARG A 51 2.97 2.64 12.86
N ILE A 52 2.85 1.32 13.01
CA ILE A 52 1.70 0.64 13.61
C ILE A 52 1.62 0.95 15.10
N GLU A 53 2.70 0.83 15.86
CA GLU A 53 2.76 1.18 17.28
C GLU A 53 2.47 2.68 17.54
N ALA A 54 2.90 3.56 16.63
CA ALA A 54 2.50 4.97 16.65
C ALA A 54 1.00 5.17 16.39
N THR A 55 0.35 4.24 15.67
CA THR A 55 -1.10 4.22 15.42
C THR A 55 -1.88 3.51 16.55
N GLU A 56 -1.24 2.62 17.32
CA GLU A 56 -1.83 1.80 18.40
C GLU A 56 -1.73 2.40 19.81
N ARG A 57 -1.09 3.57 20.00
CA ARG A 57 -1.29 4.34 21.26
C ARG A 57 -2.80 4.52 21.49
N PRO A 58 -3.33 4.25 22.70
CA PRO A 58 -4.77 4.23 22.95
C PRO A 58 -5.31 5.64 22.75
N GLY A 59 -5.87 5.79 21.57
CA GLY A 59 -6.08 7.04 20.91
C GLY A 59 -6.25 6.68 19.44
N ILE A 60 -7.29 5.91 19.15
CA ILE A 60 -8.00 6.01 17.88
C ILE A 60 -8.42 7.47 17.76
N ARG A 61 -7.48 8.31 17.35
CA ARG A 61 -7.80 9.46 16.55
C ARG A 61 -7.94 8.85 15.16
N ILE A 62 -9.15 8.35 14.87
CA ILE A 62 -9.85 8.98 13.74
C ILE A 62 -9.59 10.44 14.01
N GLN A 63 -8.70 11.07 13.25
CA GLN A 63 -8.64 12.52 13.30
C GLN A 63 -10.04 12.94 12.86
N GLY A 64 -10.92 13.09 13.83
CA GLY A 64 -11.97 14.08 13.81
C GLY A 64 -11.25 15.40 13.74
N HIS A 65 -10.67 15.68 12.57
CA HIS A 65 -10.87 16.98 11.99
C HIS A 65 -12.38 17.03 11.82
N GLY A 66 -13.07 17.62 12.81
CA GLY A 66 -14.45 18.01 12.63
C GLY A 66 -14.57 18.67 11.26
N GLY A 67 -15.35 18.05 10.37
CA GLY A 67 -15.72 18.61 9.08
C GLY A 67 -14.75 18.44 7.90
N ALA A 68 -13.67 17.65 7.96
CA ALA A 68 -12.82 17.43 6.77
C ALA A 68 -12.72 15.95 6.38
N VAL A 69 -13.34 15.57 5.26
CA VAL A 69 -13.14 14.26 4.62
C VAL A 69 -11.64 14.11 4.36
N ASP A 70 -11.02 13.04 4.85
CA ASP A 70 -9.66 12.68 4.44
C ASP A 70 -9.66 12.42 2.92
N VAL A 71 -9.13 13.38 2.17
CA VAL A 71 -9.16 13.39 0.70
C VAL A 71 -8.48 12.14 0.13
N ASP A 72 -7.44 11.64 0.79
CA ASP A 72 -6.73 10.44 0.35
C ASP A 72 -7.55 9.16 0.61
N ALA A 73 -8.30 9.10 1.72
CA ALA A 73 -9.24 8.01 1.97
C ALA A 73 -10.38 8.02 0.94
N ARG A 74 -10.96 9.20 0.64
CA ARG A 74 -12.00 9.35 -0.40
C ARG A 74 -11.50 8.83 -1.76
N ARG A 75 -10.30 9.26 -2.18
CA ARG A 75 -9.69 8.84 -3.45
C ARG A 75 -9.50 7.32 -3.57
N ARG A 76 -9.08 6.66 -2.48
CA ARG A 76 -8.92 5.20 -2.46
C ARG A 76 -10.25 4.48 -2.63
N LEU A 77 -11.28 4.93 -1.91
CA LEU A 77 -12.63 4.35 -2.01
C LEU A 77 -13.20 4.49 -3.42
N ILE A 78 -13.01 5.65 -4.06
CA ILE A 78 -13.44 5.88 -5.44
C ILE A 78 -12.74 4.93 -6.40
N ALA A 79 -11.41 4.80 -6.28
CA ALA A 79 -10.62 3.92 -7.14
C ALA A 79 -11.05 2.46 -7.02
N GLU A 80 -11.31 1.99 -5.79
CA GLU A 80 -11.77 0.63 -5.52
C GLU A 80 -13.18 0.39 -6.10
N CYS A 81 -14.12 1.31 -5.90
CA CYS A 81 -15.47 1.22 -6.47
C CYS A 81 -15.44 1.24 -8.01
N ALA A 82 -14.63 2.10 -8.63
CA ALA A 82 -14.47 2.14 -10.08
C ALA A 82 -13.87 0.82 -10.62
N TYR A 83 -12.88 0.26 -9.93
CA TYR A 83 -12.29 -1.02 -10.29
C TYR A 83 -13.31 -2.16 -10.22
N LEU A 84 -14.08 -2.27 -9.12
CA LEU A 84 -15.11 -3.29 -8.96
C LEU A 84 -16.22 -3.17 -10.01
N ARG A 85 -16.54 -1.94 -10.44
CA ARG A 85 -17.49 -1.69 -11.54
C ARG A 85 -16.97 -2.18 -12.88
N ALA A 86 -15.71 -1.86 -13.19
CA ALA A 86 -15.05 -2.37 -14.39
C ALA A 86 -14.94 -3.91 -14.37
N GLU A 87 -14.57 -4.48 -13.22
CA GLU A 87 -14.47 -5.93 -13.01
C GLU A 87 -15.82 -6.64 -13.19
N LYS A 88 -16.92 -6.09 -12.66
CA LYS A 88 -18.28 -6.63 -12.86
C LYS A 88 -18.69 -6.71 -14.33
N ARG A 89 -18.14 -5.83 -15.17
CA ARG A 89 -18.34 -5.88 -16.63
C ARG A 89 -17.26 -6.69 -17.35
N GLY A 90 -16.38 -7.37 -16.61
CA GLY A 90 -15.27 -8.15 -17.15
C GLY A 90 -14.23 -7.29 -17.86
N PHE A 91 -14.15 -5.99 -17.55
CA PHE A 91 -13.35 -4.99 -18.28
C PHE A 91 -13.68 -4.91 -19.78
N THR A 92 -14.83 -5.47 -20.20
CA THR A 92 -15.27 -5.52 -21.59
C THR A 92 -16.52 -4.67 -21.77
N GLY A 93 -16.37 -3.55 -22.49
CA GLY A 93 -17.46 -2.61 -22.71
C GLY A 93 -17.70 -1.70 -21.50
N GLY A 94 -17.75 -0.40 -21.77
CA GLY A 94 -17.81 0.67 -20.77
C GLY A 94 -16.63 1.62 -20.90
N SER A 95 -16.81 2.83 -20.40
CA SER A 95 -15.78 3.86 -20.34
C SER A 95 -15.25 3.91 -18.90
N PRO A 96 -13.93 3.72 -18.67
CA PRO A 96 -13.35 3.88 -17.34
C PRO A 96 -13.71 5.22 -16.72
N GLU A 97 -13.79 6.27 -17.53
CA GLU A 97 -14.19 7.61 -17.09
C GLU A 97 -15.59 7.61 -16.48
N GLN A 98 -16.54 6.88 -17.07
CA GLN A 98 -17.89 6.71 -16.55
C GLN A 98 -17.91 5.95 -15.22
N ASP A 99 -17.08 4.91 -15.09
CA ASP A 99 -16.96 4.15 -13.83
C ASP A 99 -16.45 5.00 -12.67
N TRP A 100 -15.44 5.83 -12.97
CA TRP A 100 -14.89 6.78 -12.01
C TRP A 100 -15.95 7.79 -11.59
N LEU A 101 -16.68 8.38 -12.54
CA LEU A 101 -17.71 9.38 -12.25
C LEU A 101 -18.85 8.80 -11.39
N GLU A 102 -19.29 7.58 -11.69
CA GLU A 102 -20.29 6.88 -10.89
C GLU A 102 -19.77 6.51 -9.49
N ALA A 103 -18.50 6.09 -9.39
CA ALA A 103 -17.86 5.80 -8.11
C ALA A 103 -17.68 7.06 -7.24
N GLU A 104 -17.33 8.21 -7.83
CA GLU A 104 -17.26 9.49 -7.11
C GLU A 104 -18.59 9.84 -6.47
N MET A 105 -19.67 9.77 -7.25
CA MET A 105 -21.02 10.11 -6.78
C MET A 105 -21.50 9.17 -5.67
N GLU A 106 -21.23 7.87 -5.77
CA GLU A 106 -21.58 6.87 -4.78
C GLU A 106 -20.82 7.09 -3.45
N ILE A 107 -19.51 7.32 -3.51
CA ILE A 107 -18.69 7.58 -2.33
C ILE A 107 -19.05 8.92 -1.69
N ASP A 108 -19.30 9.97 -2.47
CA ASP A 108 -19.75 11.26 -1.95
C ASP A 108 -21.08 11.15 -1.22
N GLN A 109 -22.04 10.39 -1.77
CA GLN A 109 -23.30 10.14 -1.11
C GLN A 109 -23.13 9.35 0.19
N LEU A 110 -22.28 8.32 0.20
CA LEU A 110 -22.00 7.52 1.40
C LEU A 110 -21.32 8.35 2.49
N LEU A 111 -20.36 9.21 2.10
CA LEU A 111 -19.71 10.13 3.02
C LEU A 111 -20.72 11.12 3.58
N LEU A 112 -21.54 11.75 2.74
CA LEU A 112 -22.59 12.66 3.19
C LEU A 112 -23.59 12.00 4.14
N GLN A 113 -24.03 10.78 3.83
CA GLN A 113 -24.91 10.01 4.72
C GLN A 113 -24.24 9.63 6.04
N GLY A 114 -22.96 9.25 6.01
CA GLY A 114 -22.17 8.97 7.21
C GLY A 114 -21.99 10.22 8.08
N TRP A 115 -21.93 11.39 7.46
CA TRP A 115 -21.87 12.68 8.13
C TRP A 115 -23.21 13.03 8.78
N MET A 116 -24.32 12.92 8.04
CA MET A 116 -25.67 13.16 8.56
C MET A 116 -26.05 12.23 9.72
N LYS A 117 -25.58 10.97 9.70
CA LYS A 117 -25.80 10.01 10.79
C LYS A 117 -25.00 10.34 12.05
N ASN A 118 -23.85 11.01 11.93
CA ASN A 118 -23.05 11.41 13.09
C ASN A 118 -23.52 12.73 13.73
N GLU A 119 -24.13 13.63 12.94
CA GLU A 119 -24.62 14.94 13.39
C GLU A 119 -26.03 14.89 14.01
N SER A 120 -26.72 13.74 13.90
CA SER A 120 -28.12 13.55 14.33
C SER A 120 -28.41 13.67 15.83
N PRO A 121 -27.47 13.67 16.80
CA PRO A 121 -27.79 14.03 18.19
C PRO A 121 -27.42 15.47 18.60
N GLU A 122 -26.59 16.20 17.84
CA GLU A 122 -26.16 17.56 18.21
C GLU A 122 -27.07 18.65 17.62
N MET A 123 -27.54 18.50 16.38
CA MET A 123 -28.45 19.47 15.76
C MET A 123 -29.81 19.54 16.47
N THR A 124 -30.32 18.41 16.97
CA THR A 124 -31.61 18.35 17.66
C THR A 124 -31.59 19.03 19.04
N ARG A 125 -30.41 19.20 19.67
CA ARG A 125 -30.28 19.86 20.98
C ARG A 125 -30.11 21.37 20.89
N GLN A 126 -29.47 21.87 19.82
CA GLN A 126 -29.31 23.31 19.60
C GLN A 126 -30.64 23.96 19.22
N GLU A 127 -31.49 23.26 18.46
CA GLU A 127 -32.77 23.79 18.01
C GLU A 127 -33.79 23.92 19.16
N THR A 128 -33.77 23.01 20.13
CA THR A 128 -34.61 23.14 21.34
C THR A 128 -34.17 24.28 22.27
N ARG A 129 -32.86 24.58 22.31
CA ARG A 129 -32.34 25.66 23.17
C ARG A 129 -32.67 27.04 22.62
N SER A 130 -32.63 27.20 21.29
CA SER A 130 -32.98 28.47 20.65
C SER A 130 -34.49 28.77 20.69
N GLN A 131 -35.35 27.76 20.83
CA GLN A 131 -36.80 27.94 20.98
C GLN A 131 -37.23 28.28 22.43
N GLN A 132 -36.43 27.93 23.44
CA GLN A 132 -36.72 28.28 24.84
C GLN A 132 -36.37 29.73 25.20
N ASP A 133 -35.35 30.31 24.58
CA ASP A 133 -34.96 31.72 24.81
C ASP A 133 -35.88 32.73 24.09
N SER A 134 -36.82 32.26 23.26
CA SER A 134 -37.79 33.10 22.55
C SER A 134 -39.14 33.26 23.30
N HIS A 135 -39.26 32.69 24.51
CA HIS A 135 -40.50 32.70 25.30
C HIS A 135 -40.32 33.18 26.75
N ALA A 136 -39.26 33.95 27.02
CA ALA A 136 -39.03 34.64 28.30
C ALA A 136 -39.25 36.15 28.17
#